data_AF-A0A951CX02-F1
#
_entry.id   AF-A0A951CX02-F1
#
_cell.length_a   1.000
_cell.length_b   1.000
_cell.length_c   1.000
_cell.angle_alpha   90.00
_cell.angle_beta   90.00
_cell.angle_gamma   90.00
#
_symmetry.space_group_name_H-M   'P 1'
#
loop_
_entity.id
_entity.type
_entity.pdbx_description
1 polymer ?
#
loop_
_entity_poly.entity_id
_entity_poly.type
_entity_poly.pdbx_seq_one_letter_code
_entity_poly.pdbx_strand_id
1 'polypeptide(L)'
;MRKRARSYALIVLSCFSGMAWAATAPASSIPNMTTPPKAGPVALFAESELKPGMKGVAWTVFQGSKPEPVPVEIIGVWKNMWGPKQDIIVGKLTGKAERTNVAAGMSGSPVYIDGKLVGAIALRLSVFSPDAICGITPIRLMLEVSDFDTTRPEDRRTPDRIQRAAVSAPIPGDLLTRVMAAAPSATFSETPSLAPIATPISMSGFSDEAIQQFAPIFTQLGLTVSAGGAGGSLDSATPAKDWRTALQPGESVAAVLVSGDMTMTGGGTITYNDGKRVLAFGHPMFNLGPVNMPLAKEEIITTLASSYQPTKMGNASEIVGAVVQDRHSAIAGELGQTAQMIPVTMHVKSYDRANAVRKARDFHFNVFVDQKWTPYLMMATLFNSISNLNDFSEEATYRLHGELKVEGQHRIQLTTMQAPAETQIPTPMLLAGWWGDKFNRLFVNSNKLPKLDAVDVSVDLLPERRIAQIESAFIADNKVTAGTEVPVKVFLRPYRGDRMERTLNVKIPAGLARG
;
A
#
# COMPACT_ATOMS: atom_id res chain seq x y z
N MET A 1 -25.26 52.97 -78.07
CA MET A 1 -24.29 51.93 -78.55
C MET A 1 -23.76 51.21 -77.31
N ARG A 2 -24.19 49.96 -77.01
CA ARG A 2 -23.51 48.67 -77.33
C ARG A 2 -22.04 48.67 -76.83
N LYS A 3 -21.51 47.80 -75.94
CA LYS A 3 -21.78 46.43 -75.41
C LYS A 3 -20.98 46.29 -74.08
N ARG A 4 -21.48 45.69 -72.97
CA ARG A 4 -21.34 44.26 -72.50
C ARG A 4 -19.90 43.70 -72.62
N ALA A 5 -19.25 43.14 -71.59
CA ALA A 5 -19.59 41.94 -70.78
C ALA A 5 -18.69 41.88 -69.50
N ARG A 6 -19.21 41.65 -68.26
CA ARG A 6 -19.50 40.37 -67.53
C ARG A 6 -18.25 39.53 -67.21
N SER A 7 -18.03 38.85 -66.08
CA SER A 7 -18.70 38.53 -64.80
C SER A 7 -17.62 37.76 -63.96
N TYR A 8 -17.65 37.64 -62.62
CA TYR A 8 -18.33 36.60 -61.81
C TYR A 8 -18.00 36.91 -60.32
N ALA A 9 -19.00 37.12 -59.45
CA ALA A 9 -19.61 36.15 -58.51
C ALA A 9 -18.84 36.04 -57.17
N LEU A 10 -19.43 35.98 -55.97
CA LEU A 10 -20.81 35.76 -55.55
C LEU A 10 -20.97 36.30 -54.11
N ILE A 11 -22.08 37.00 -53.84
CA ILE A 11 -22.63 37.22 -52.49
C ILE A 11 -23.60 36.08 -52.23
N VAL A 12 -23.53 35.45 -51.05
CA VAL A 12 -24.70 34.81 -50.43
C VAL A 12 -24.75 35.23 -48.96
N LEU A 13 -25.80 35.99 -48.65
CA LEU A 13 -26.27 36.36 -47.34
C LEU A 13 -27.51 35.49 -47.07
N SER A 14 -27.56 34.72 -45.99
CA SER A 14 -28.85 34.30 -45.42
C SER A 14 -28.73 33.83 -43.96
N CYS A 15 -29.36 34.63 -43.10
CA CYS A 15 -30.11 34.34 -41.88
C CYS A 15 -29.94 32.97 -41.22
N PHE A 16 -29.53 32.96 -39.94
CA PHE A 16 -30.20 32.18 -38.90
C PHE A 16 -30.08 32.89 -37.55
N SER A 17 -31.18 33.54 -37.16
CA SER A 17 -31.50 33.90 -35.78
C SER A 17 -31.79 32.62 -35.00
N GLY A 18 -30.83 32.18 -34.19
CA GLY A 18 -30.97 31.07 -33.26
C GLY A 18 -30.52 31.52 -31.88
N MET A 19 -31.47 32.01 -31.09
CA MET A 19 -31.30 32.29 -29.66
C MET A 19 -31.09 30.94 -28.96
N ALA A 20 -29.84 30.55 -28.73
CA ALA A 20 -29.51 29.39 -27.94
C ALA A 20 -29.81 29.71 -26.47
N TRP A 21 -30.99 29.30 -25.99
CA TRP A 21 -31.21 29.08 -24.56
C TRP A 21 -30.27 27.96 -24.14
N ALA A 22 -29.10 28.32 -23.61
CA ALA A 22 -28.31 27.41 -22.80
C ALA A 22 -29.15 27.11 -21.55
N ALA A 23 -29.86 25.98 -21.56
CA ALA A 23 -30.44 25.41 -20.36
C ALA A 23 -29.28 25.07 -19.42
N THR A 24 -28.96 26.01 -18.54
CA THR A 24 -28.08 25.79 -17.41
C THR A 24 -28.80 24.79 -16.51
N ALA A 25 -28.33 23.55 -16.49
CA ALA A 25 -28.73 22.60 -15.46
C ALA A 25 -28.50 23.28 -14.10
N PRO A 26 -29.46 23.24 -13.16
CA PRO A 26 -29.28 23.87 -11.86
C PRO A 26 -28.05 23.24 -11.20
N ALA A 27 -27.02 24.06 -10.93
CA ALA A 27 -25.92 23.65 -10.09
C ALA A 27 -26.52 23.16 -8.78
N SER A 28 -26.34 21.87 -8.46
CA SER A 28 -26.77 21.31 -7.19
C SER A 28 -26.17 22.18 -6.08
N SER A 29 -27.01 22.93 -5.37
CA SER A 29 -26.56 23.84 -4.33
C SER A 29 -25.82 23.05 -3.27
N ILE A 30 -24.56 23.40 -3.01
CA ILE A 30 -23.77 22.81 -1.94
C ILE A 30 -24.44 23.21 -0.62
N PRO A 31 -24.96 22.27 0.19
CA PRO A 31 -25.54 22.61 1.48
C PRO A 31 -24.49 23.29 2.37
N ASN A 32 -24.79 24.51 2.88
CA ASN A 32 -24.22 25.25 4.03
C ASN A 32 -22.81 24.97 4.59
N MET A 33 -21.87 24.42 3.82
CA MET A 33 -20.51 24.11 4.25
C MET A 33 -19.56 24.31 3.07
N THR A 34 -19.24 25.56 2.78
CA THR A 34 -18.32 25.96 1.69
C THR A 34 -16.88 26.15 2.15
N THR A 35 -16.64 26.07 3.47
CA THR A 35 -15.30 26.21 4.06
C THR A 35 -14.80 24.84 4.51
N PRO A 36 -13.55 24.45 4.18
CA PRO A 36 -12.99 23.18 4.62
C PRO A 36 -13.05 23.03 6.14
N PRO A 37 -13.41 21.85 6.67
CA PRO A 37 -13.40 21.58 8.09
C PRO A 37 -11.96 21.66 8.63
N LYS A 38 -11.86 21.98 9.93
CA LYS A 38 -10.58 22.10 10.63
C LYS A 38 -10.54 21.19 11.84
N ALA A 39 -9.34 20.89 12.30
CA ALA A 39 -9.08 20.14 13.52
C ALA A 39 -9.70 20.85 14.73
N GLY A 40 -10.20 20.05 15.67
CA GLY A 40 -10.82 20.51 16.91
C GLY A 40 -12.18 19.86 17.18
N PRO A 41 -12.93 20.38 18.18
CA PRO A 41 -14.25 19.87 18.52
C PRO A 41 -15.22 20.00 17.35
N VAL A 42 -16.01 18.95 17.11
CA VAL A 42 -17.03 18.91 16.06
C VAL A 42 -18.33 18.36 16.62
N ALA A 43 -19.46 18.95 16.22
CA ALA A 43 -20.77 18.41 16.56
C ALA A 43 -21.04 17.15 15.73
N LEU A 44 -21.61 16.12 16.36
CA LEU A 44 -21.96 14.87 15.69
C LEU A 44 -23.42 14.87 15.27
N PHE A 45 -23.71 14.27 14.12
CA PHE A 45 -25.07 14.04 13.66
C PHE A 45 -25.58 12.69 14.16
N ALA A 46 -26.78 12.63 14.74
CA ALA A 46 -27.31 11.40 15.28
C ALA A 46 -27.80 10.47 14.16
N GLU A 47 -27.32 9.23 14.13
CA GLU A 47 -27.71 8.23 13.12
C GLU A 47 -29.23 7.99 13.09
N SER A 48 -29.91 8.09 14.24
CA SER A 48 -31.37 7.94 14.35
C SER A 48 -32.16 9.04 13.64
N GLU A 49 -31.55 10.17 13.34
CA GLU A 49 -32.18 11.29 12.64
C GLU A 49 -32.05 11.18 11.12
N LEU A 50 -31.24 10.25 10.60
CA LEU A 50 -31.00 10.09 9.16
C LEU A 50 -32.26 9.66 8.41
N LYS A 51 -32.55 10.38 7.32
CA LYS A 51 -33.67 10.10 6.41
C LYS A 51 -33.20 10.09 4.95
N PRO A 52 -33.77 9.22 4.10
CA PRO A 52 -33.58 9.30 2.66
C PRO A 52 -33.88 10.71 2.12
N GLY A 53 -33.10 11.16 1.15
CA GLY A 53 -33.20 12.47 0.51
C GLY A 53 -32.48 13.61 1.25
N MET A 54 -31.99 13.38 2.48
CA MET A 54 -31.16 14.36 3.19
C MET A 54 -29.93 14.72 2.37
N LYS A 55 -29.56 16.00 2.38
CA LYS A 55 -28.41 16.53 1.64
C LYS A 55 -27.28 16.86 2.61
N GLY A 56 -26.06 16.52 2.21
CA GLY A 56 -24.84 16.77 2.96
C GLY A 56 -23.67 17.14 2.07
N VAL A 57 -22.49 17.28 2.68
CA VAL A 57 -21.23 17.60 2.00
C VAL A 57 -20.14 16.67 2.51
N ALA A 58 -19.47 15.97 1.59
CA ALA A 58 -18.23 15.27 1.83
C ALA A 58 -17.04 16.17 1.51
N TRP A 59 -15.92 16.02 2.23
CA TRP A 59 -14.69 16.76 1.95
C TRP A 59 -13.58 15.83 1.49
N THR A 60 -12.98 16.11 0.34
CA THR A 60 -11.91 15.27 -0.21
C THR A 60 -11.00 16.07 -1.12
N VAL A 61 -9.74 15.65 -1.25
CA VAL A 61 -8.79 16.23 -2.20
C VAL A 61 -8.87 15.51 -3.55
N PHE A 62 -9.13 16.22 -4.65
CA PHE A 62 -9.02 15.65 -6.00
C PHE A 62 -7.65 15.90 -6.66
N GLN A 63 -7.01 17.01 -6.28
CA GLN A 63 -5.70 17.45 -6.76
C GLN A 63 -5.07 18.43 -5.75
N GLY A 64 -3.74 18.41 -5.62
CA GLY A 64 -2.96 19.16 -4.64
C GLY A 64 -3.18 18.60 -3.23
N SER A 65 -3.33 19.51 -2.26
CA SER A 65 -3.52 19.16 -0.84
C SER A 65 -4.80 19.73 -0.22
N LYS A 66 -5.53 20.59 -0.94
CA LYS A 66 -6.68 21.31 -0.38
C LYS A 66 -7.96 20.49 -0.54
N PRO A 67 -8.72 20.24 0.55
CA PRO A 67 -10.00 19.55 0.45
C PRO A 67 -11.04 20.40 -0.29
N GLU A 68 -11.83 19.75 -1.12
CA GLU A 68 -12.93 20.34 -1.87
C GLU A 68 -14.28 19.73 -1.43
N PRO A 69 -15.37 20.53 -1.41
CA PRO A 69 -16.69 20.04 -1.06
C PRO A 69 -17.29 19.20 -2.20
N VAL A 70 -17.87 18.06 -1.84
CA VAL A 70 -18.57 17.14 -2.73
C VAL A 70 -19.99 16.96 -2.18
N PRO A 71 -21.04 17.38 -2.90
CA PRO A 71 -22.39 17.18 -2.40
C PRO A 71 -22.73 15.69 -2.30
N VAL A 72 -23.49 15.35 -1.26
CA VAL A 72 -23.94 13.98 -0.97
C VAL A 72 -25.44 13.99 -0.75
N GLU A 73 -26.14 13.03 -1.34
CA GLU A 73 -27.53 12.73 -1.03
C GLU A 73 -27.64 11.38 -0.33
N ILE A 74 -28.29 11.35 0.84
CA ILE A 74 -28.51 10.12 1.59
C ILE A 74 -29.62 9.30 0.93
N ILE A 75 -29.31 8.07 0.54
CA ILE A 75 -30.26 7.12 -0.05
C ILE A 75 -30.99 6.34 1.06
N GLY A 76 -30.27 5.99 2.12
CA GLY A 76 -30.84 5.27 3.26
C GLY A 76 -29.78 4.75 4.21
N VAL A 77 -30.24 4.03 5.24
CA VAL A 77 -29.38 3.36 6.23
C VAL A 77 -29.54 1.86 6.07
N TRP A 78 -28.44 1.18 5.79
CA TRP A 78 -28.36 -0.26 5.69
C TRP A 78 -27.99 -0.86 7.04
N LYS A 79 -29.01 -1.38 7.72
CA LYS A 79 -28.86 -1.87 9.08
C LYS A 79 -28.04 -3.16 9.16
N ASN A 80 -27.18 -3.23 10.16
CA ASN A 80 -26.31 -4.37 10.49
C ASN A 80 -25.39 -4.85 9.36
N MET A 81 -25.18 -4.04 8.33
CA MET A 81 -24.40 -4.47 7.17
C MET A 81 -22.94 -4.72 7.54
N TRP A 82 -22.37 -3.87 8.40
CA TRP A 82 -20.98 -3.98 8.83
C TRP A 82 -20.78 -5.01 9.96
N GLY A 83 -21.87 -5.57 10.48
CA GLY A 83 -21.91 -6.46 11.64
C GLY A 83 -23.12 -6.17 12.54
N PRO A 84 -23.39 -7.01 13.57
CA PRO A 84 -24.48 -6.75 14.51
C PRO A 84 -24.38 -5.36 15.15
N LYS A 85 -25.44 -4.56 15.02
CA LYS A 85 -25.54 -3.15 15.46
C LYS A 85 -24.55 -2.19 14.79
N GLN A 86 -24.02 -2.57 13.63
CA GLN A 86 -23.10 -1.76 12.83
C GLN A 86 -23.75 -1.48 11.48
N ASP A 87 -24.40 -0.32 11.42
CA ASP A 87 -25.10 0.16 10.24
C ASP A 87 -24.13 0.84 9.27
N ILE A 88 -24.48 0.86 7.99
CA ILE A 88 -23.80 1.67 6.97
C ILE A 88 -24.79 2.62 6.34
N ILE A 89 -24.38 3.87 6.18
CA ILE A 89 -25.20 4.89 5.52
C ILE A 89 -24.90 4.83 4.03
N VAL A 90 -25.92 4.72 3.19
CA VAL A 90 -25.75 4.69 1.74
C VAL A 90 -26.05 6.06 1.18
N GLY A 91 -25.14 6.60 0.36
CA GLY A 91 -25.27 7.91 -0.24
C GLY A 91 -24.83 7.95 -1.70
N LYS A 92 -25.33 8.93 -2.43
CA LYS A 92 -24.89 9.28 -3.79
C LYS A 92 -24.06 10.55 -3.75
N LEU A 93 -22.82 10.47 -4.25
CA LEU A 93 -21.98 11.65 -4.47
C LEU A 93 -22.36 12.30 -5.80
N THR A 94 -22.36 13.64 -5.85
CA THR A 94 -22.57 14.40 -7.09
C THR A 94 -21.44 15.40 -7.34
N GLY A 95 -21.59 16.29 -8.33
CA GLY A 95 -20.56 17.26 -8.70
C GLY A 95 -19.33 16.58 -9.31
N LYS A 96 -18.12 16.91 -8.84
CA LYS A 96 -16.87 16.30 -9.37
C LYS A 96 -16.85 14.77 -9.27
N ALA A 97 -17.55 14.20 -8.29
CA ALA A 97 -17.68 12.76 -8.11
C ALA A 97 -18.53 12.08 -9.19
N GLU A 98 -19.37 12.80 -9.95
CA GLU A 98 -20.12 12.21 -11.08
C GLU A 98 -19.18 11.73 -12.19
N ARG A 99 -18.05 12.42 -12.38
CA ARG A 99 -17.03 12.03 -13.35
C ARG A 99 -16.00 11.07 -12.77
N THR A 100 -15.58 11.31 -11.53
CA THR A 100 -14.47 10.57 -10.91
C THR A 100 -14.93 9.31 -10.19
N ASN A 101 -16.23 9.18 -9.90
CA ASN A 101 -16.83 8.13 -9.10
C ASN A 101 -16.19 8.05 -7.69
N VAL A 102 -16.46 7.00 -6.92
CA VAL A 102 -15.89 6.78 -5.59
C VAL A 102 -14.47 6.23 -5.74
N ALA A 103 -13.50 7.13 -5.87
CA ALA A 103 -12.10 6.79 -6.12
C ALA A 103 -11.41 6.13 -4.91
N ALA A 104 -10.54 5.15 -5.18
CA ALA A 104 -9.52 4.71 -4.25
C ALA A 104 -8.69 5.92 -3.76
N GLY A 105 -8.50 6.01 -2.44
CA GLY A 105 -7.96 7.22 -1.78
C GLY A 105 -9.01 8.27 -1.38
N MET A 106 -10.31 8.06 -1.65
CA MET A 106 -11.39 8.83 -1.01
C MET A 106 -11.86 8.22 0.31
N SER A 107 -11.41 7.00 0.65
CA SER A 107 -11.73 6.35 1.92
C SER A 107 -11.33 7.23 3.10
N GLY A 108 -12.27 7.50 3.99
CA GLY A 108 -12.11 8.42 5.11
C GLY A 108 -12.62 9.84 4.86
N SER A 109 -13.09 10.18 3.65
CA SER A 109 -13.59 11.54 3.37
C SER A 109 -14.80 11.86 4.27
N PRO A 110 -14.71 12.89 5.15
CA PRO A 110 -15.73 13.13 6.16
C PRO A 110 -16.98 13.74 5.55
N VAL A 111 -18.14 13.22 5.95
CA VAL A 111 -19.46 13.62 5.48
C VAL A 111 -20.18 14.38 6.57
N TYR A 112 -20.71 15.54 6.22
CA TYR A 112 -21.43 16.43 7.11
C TYR A 112 -22.86 16.67 6.63
N ILE A 113 -23.79 16.76 7.57
CA ILE A 113 -25.17 17.25 7.34
C ILE A 113 -25.38 18.39 8.32
N ASP A 114 -25.80 19.55 7.83
CA ASP A 114 -26.00 20.78 8.63
C ASP A 114 -24.78 21.15 9.51
N GLY A 115 -23.58 20.95 8.97
CA GLY A 115 -22.31 21.23 9.66
C GLY A 115 -21.93 20.21 10.75
N LYS A 116 -22.74 19.17 10.97
CA LYS A 116 -22.46 18.09 11.93
C LYS A 116 -21.85 16.88 11.22
N LEU A 117 -20.82 16.29 11.82
CA LEU A 117 -20.13 15.12 11.28
C LEU A 117 -21.01 13.86 11.42
N VAL A 118 -21.28 13.20 10.29
CA VAL A 118 -22.10 11.98 10.21
C VAL A 118 -21.23 10.73 10.15
N GLY A 119 -20.12 10.78 9.41
CA GLY A 119 -19.28 9.61 9.16
C GLY A 119 -18.26 9.85 8.06
N ALA A 120 -17.72 8.77 7.51
CA ALA A 120 -16.71 8.79 6.46
C ALA A 120 -17.10 7.92 5.27
N ILE A 121 -16.88 8.41 4.05
CA ILE A 121 -16.95 7.57 2.85
C ILE A 121 -15.93 6.43 3.00
N ALA A 122 -16.38 5.18 2.90
CA ALA A 122 -15.54 4.01 3.13
C ALA A 122 -15.74 2.92 2.09
N LEU A 123 -16.94 2.82 1.52
CA LEU A 123 -17.34 1.73 0.64
C LEU A 123 -17.76 2.26 -0.73
N ARG A 124 -17.61 1.42 -1.75
CA ARG A 124 -18.10 1.66 -3.10
C ARG A 124 -18.98 0.50 -3.55
N LEU A 125 -19.82 0.77 -4.55
CA LEU A 125 -20.59 -0.27 -5.21
C LEU A 125 -19.65 -1.25 -5.94
N SER A 126 -19.87 -2.55 -5.78
CA SER A 126 -19.00 -3.62 -6.31
C SER A 126 -19.10 -3.82 -7.83
N VAL A 127 -20.13 -3.25 -8.43
CA VAL A 127 -20.49 -3.39 -9.83
C VAL A 127 -20.26 -2.07 -10.58
N PHE A 128 -20.10 -2.18 -11.89
CA PHE A 128 -19.98 -1.01 -12.75
C PHE A 128 -21.24 -0.15 -12.65
N SER A 129 -21.08 1.04 -12.08
CA SER A 129 -22.13 2.05 -12.01
C SER A 129 -21.53 3.37 -12.45
N PRO A 130 -22.12 4.07 -13.44
CA PRO A 130 -21.73 5.45 -13.74
C PRO A 130 -22.06 6.40 -12.58
N ASP A 131 -23.04 6.03 -11.74
CA ASP A 131 -23.40 6.79 -10.56
C ASP A 131 -22.46 6.50 -9.39
N ALA A 132 -22.01 7.56 -8.70
CA ALA A 132 -21.09 7.51 -7.58
C ALA A 132 -21.78 7.14 -6.25
N ILE A 133 -22.23 5.88 -6.16
CA ILE A 133 -22.85 5.33 -4.95
C ILE A 133 -21.76 4.90 -3.96
N CYS A 134 -21.86 5.38 -2.73
CA CYS A 134 -20.91 5.09 -1.66
C CYS A 134 -21.61 4.54 -0.40
N GLY A 135 -20.86 3.77 0.38
CA GLY A 135 -21.18 3.49 1.77
C GLY A 135 -20.35 4.39 2.69
N ILE A 136 -21.02 4.96 3.68
CA ILE A 136 -20.46 5.87 4.67
C ILE A 136 -20.50 5.14 6.02
N THR A 137 -19.33 4.94 6.61
CA THR A 137 -19.19 4.39 7.96
C THR A 137 -19.56 5.46 8.98
N PRO A 138 -20.56 5.24 9.85
CA PRO A 138 -20.95 6.22 10.86
C PRO A 138 -19.80 6.63 11.79
N ILE A 139 -19.73 7.92 12.12
CA ILE A 139 -18.65 8.46 12.97
C ILE A 139 -18.57 7.79 14.34
N ARG A 140 -19.72 7.38 14.90
CA ARG A 140 -19.78 6.64 16.17
C ARG A 140 -18.90 5.39 16.14
N LEU A 141 -19.02 4.57 15.09
CA LEU A 141 -18.21 3.35 14.95
C LEU A 141 -16.72 3.65 14.82
N MET A 142 -16.37 4.78 14.20
CA MET A 142 -14.98 5.20 14.06
C MET A 142 -14.41 5.73 15.38
N LEU A 143 -15.20 6.46 16.18
CA LEU A 143 -14.79 6.96 17.49
C LEU A 143 -14.53 5.82 18.48
N GLU A 144 -15.30 4.73 18.42
CA GLU A 144 -15.04 3.51 19.20
C GLU A 144 -13.62 2.96 18.98
N VAL A 145 -13.02 3.18 17.79
CA VAL A 145 -11.63 2.76 17.51
C VAL A 145 -10.61 3.54 18.33
N SER A 146 -10.88 4.81 18.63
CA SER A 146 -10.00 5.66 19.43
C SER A 146 -10.01 5.31 20.91
N ASP A 147 -11.01 4.56 21.38
CA ASP A 147 -11.14 4.15 22.77
C ASP A 147 -10.36 2.86 23.10
N PHE A 148 -9.85 2.15 22.08
CA PHE A 148 -9.05 0.95 22.29
C PHE A 148 -7.68 1.24 22.87
N ASP A 149 -7.27 0.39 23.81
CA ASP A 149 -5.92 0.37 24.35
C ASP A 149 -4.88 0.20 23.23
N THR A 150 -3.88 1.08 23.24
CA THR A 150 -2.76 1.13 22.31
C THR A 150 -1.59 0.25 22.76
N THR A 151 -1.67 -0.38 23.95
CA THR A 151 -0.68 -1.36 24.38
C THR A 151 -0.62 -2.55 23.41
N ARG A 152 0.60 -3.03 23.17
CA ARG A 152 0.87 -4.17 22.30
C ARG A 152 1.35 -5.32 23.19
N PRO A 153 0.56 -6.38 23.40
CA PRO A 153 1.01 -7.54 24.15
C PRO A 153 2.28 -8.11 23.51
N GLU A 154 3.31 -8.43 24.32
CA GLU A 154 4.60 -8.91 23.81
C GLU A 154 4.48 -10.24 23.05
N ASP A 155 3.53 -11.10 23.46
CA ASP A 155 3.30 -12.43 22.89
C ASP A 155 2.24 -12.45 21.77
N ARG A 156 1.89 -11.27 21.23
CA ARG A 156 0.89 -11.17 20.19
C ARG A 156 1.36 -11.89 18.93
N ARG A 157 0.51 -12.76 18.39
CA ARG A 157 0.67 -13.34 17.05
C ARG A 157 -0.31 -12.73 16.07
N THR A 158 0.17 -12.34 14.90
CA THR A 158 -0.71 -11.94 13.80
C THR A 158 -1.23 -13.22 13.11
N PRO A 159 -2.56 -13.51 13.06
CA PRO A 159 -3.09 -14.82 12.64
C PRO A 159 -2.66 -15.24 11.23
N ASP A 160 -2.28 -16.49 10.93
CA ASP A 160 -1.70 -16.87 9.61
C ASP A 160 -2.47 -16.42 8.36
N ARG A 161 -3.80 -16.30 8.43
CA ARG A 161 -4.62 -15.71 7.37
C ARG A 161 -4.86 -14.23 7.64
N ILE A 162 -4.62 -13.38 6.64
CA ILE A 162 -5.25 -12.06 6.59
C ILE A 162 -6.74 -12.33 6.40
N GLN A 163 -7.51 -12.22 7.49
CA GLN A 163 -8.96 -12.14 7.35
C GLN A 163 -9.25 -10.82 6.67
N ARG A 164 -9.42 -10.86 5.35
CA ARG A 164 -10.25 -9.86 4.69
C ARG A 164 -11.58 -9.89 5.44
N ALA A 165 -11.91 -8.82 6.15
CA ALA A 165 -13.29 -8.48 6.35
C ALA A 165 -13.84 -8.10 4.97
N ALA A 166 -14.00 -9.09 4.08
CA ALA A 166 -14.75 -8.94 2.86
C ALA A 166 -16.21 -8.94 3.29
N VAL A 167 -16.64 -7.83 3.89
CA VAL A 167 -18.06 -7.53 4.05
C VAL A 167 -18.52 -7.09 2.67
N SER A 168 -18.71 -8.08 1.80
CA SER A 168 -19.48 -7.94 0.58
C SER A 168 -20.85 -8.51 0.89
N ALA A 169 -21.78 -7.62 1.24
CA ALA A 169 -23.16 -8.00 1.51
C ALA A 169 -24.00 -7.63 0.27
N PRO A 170 -24.95 -8.47 -0.16
CA PRO A 170 -25.91 -8.09 -1.20
C PRO A 170 -26.88 -7.02 -0.66
N ILE A 171 -27.16 -5.99 -1.46
CA ILE A 171 -28.06 -4.89 -1.04
C ILE A 171 -29.50 -5.42 -0.83
N PRO A 172 -30.14 -5.18 0.33
CA PRO A 172 -31.53 -5.55 0.60
C PRO A 172 -32.50 -4.97 -0.43
N GLY A 173 -33.61 -5.65 -0.72
CA GLY A 173 -34.50 -5.30 -1.83
C GLY A 173 -35.09 -3.88 -1.77
N ASP A 174 -35.45 -3.38 -0.58
CA ASP A 174 -35.97 -2.03 -0.38
C ASP A 174 -34.90 -0.96 -0.63
N LEU A 175 -33.68 -1.19 -0.13
CA LEU A 175 -32.53 -0.32 -0.36
C LEU A 175 -32.06 -0.38 -1.80
N LEU A 176 -32.08 -1.57 -2.42
CA LEU A 176 -31.74 -1.79 -3.81
C LEU A 176 -32.66 -0.98 -4.71
N THR A 177 -33.97 -0.98 -4.45
CA THR A 177 -34.94 -0.17 -5.21
C THR A 177 -34.57 1.31 -5.18
N ARG A 178 -34.12 1.82 -4.03
CA ARG A 178 -33.68 3.22 -3.90
C ARG A 178 -32.33 3.47 -4.57
N VAL A 179 -31.39 2.54 -4.48
CA VAL A 179 -30.11 2.61 -5.20
C VAL A 179 -30.35 2.63 -6.70
N MET A 180 -31.24 1.78 -7.24
CA MET A 180 -31.61 1.77 -8.65
C MET A 180 -32.30 3.07 -9.08
N ALA A 181 -33.18 3.63 -8.23
CA ALA A 181 -33.80 4.93 -8.50
C ALA A 181 -32.77 6.08 -8.47
N ALA A 182 -31.80 6.02 -7.57
CA ALA A 182 -30.71 6.99 -7.47
C ALA A 182 -29.64 6.78 -8.56
N ALA A 183 -29.54 5.60 -9.15
CA ALA A 183 -28.57 5.22 -10.17
C ALA A 183 -29.24 4.71 -11.47
N PRO A 184 -30.03 5.54 -12.17
CA PRO A 184 -30.85 5.09 -13.31
C PRO A 184 -30.01 4.68 -14.52
N SER A 185 -28.72 5.03 -14.55
CA SER A 185 -27.81 4.73 -15.66
C SER A 185 -26.96 3.47 -15.42
N ALA A 186 -27.08 2.83 -14.26
CA ALA A 186 -26.34 1.61 -13.94
C ALA A 186 -27.02 0.36 -14.54
N THR A 187 -26.26 -0.41 -15.32
CA THR A 187 -26.64 -1.75 -15.79
C THR A 187 -26.04 -2.80 -14.88
N PHE A 188 -26.88 -3.49 -14.11
CA PHE A 188 -26.44 -4.52 -13.17
C PHE A 188 -26.49 -5.90 -13.85
N SER A 189 -25.33 -6.43 -14.24
CA SER A 189 -25.20 -7.81 -14.72
C SER A 189 -25.13 -8.84 -13.59
N GLU A 190 -24.83 -8.39 -12.38
CA GLU A 190 -24.75 -9.19 -11.15
C GLU A 190 -25.48 -8.47 -10.01
N THR A 191 -25.81 -9.18 -8.93
CA THR A 191 -26.43 -8.56 -7.75
C THR A 191 -25.47 -7.52 -7.14
N PRO A 192 -25.84 -6.24 -7.08
CA PRO A 192 -24.96 -5.21 -6.53
C PRO A 192 -24.71 -5.45 -5.04
N SER A 193 -23.46 -5.25 -4.62
CA SER A 193 -23.03 -5.26 -3.23
C SER A 193 -22.24 -3.99 -2.91
N LEU A 194 -22.12 -3.63 -1.64
CA LEU A 194 -21.14 -2.63 -1.20
C LEU A 194 -19.91 -3.36 -0.67
N ALA A 195 -18.73 -2.90 -1.09
CA ALA A 195 -17.45 -3.41 -0.65
C ALA A 195 -16.54 -2.24 -0.23
N PRO A 196 -15.58 -2.46 0.69
CA PRO A 196 -14.55 -1.48 0.99
C PRO A 196 -13.94 -0.86 -0.27
N ILE A 197 -13.70 0.44 -0.25
CA ILE A 197 -12.87 1.09 -1.25
C ILE A 197 -11.48 0.46 -1.14
N ALA A 198 -10.90 0.06 -2.28
CA ALA A 198 -9.55 -0.48 -2.27
C ALA A 198 -8.59 0.59 -1.73
N THR A 199 -7.71 0.21 -0.81
CA THR A 199 -6.54 1.02 -0.43
C THR A 199 -5.41 0.63 -1.37
N PRO A 200 -5.18 1.37 -2.47
CA PRO A 200 -4.06 1.09 -3.33
C PRO A 200 -2.76 1.32 -2.57
N ILE A 201 -1.82 0.40 -2.72
CA ILE A 201 -0.43 0.66 -2.35
C ILE A 201 0.23 1.32 -3.54
N SER A 202 0.55 2.60 -3.37
CA SER A 202 1.39 3.35 -4.30
C SER A 202 2.84 2.96 -4.07
N MET A 203 3.54 2.59 -5.15
CA MET A 203 4.95 2.20 -5.11
C MET A 203 5.78 3.19 -5.93
N SER A 204 6.80 3.80 -5.32
CA SER A 204 7.78 4.68 -5.98
C SER A 204 9.21 4.20 -5.76
N GLY A 205 10.09 4.46 -6.72
CA GLY A 205 11.45 3.91 -6.73
C GLY A 205 11.51 2.41 -7.09
N PHE A 206 10.37 1.80 -7.43
CA PHE A 206 10.29 0.41 -7.89
C PHE A 206 10.36 0.31 -9.42
N SER A 207 11.04 -0.71 -9.93
CA SER A 207 11.06 -1.04 -11.36
C SER A 207 9.74 -1.68 -11.79
N ASP A 208 9.42 -1.58 -13.08
CA ASP A 208 8.23 -2.21 -13.65
C ASP A 208 8.21 -3.72 -13.42
N GLU A 209 9.37 -4.38 -13.51
CA GLU A 209 9.53 -5.80 -13.22
C GLU A 209 9.19 -6.12 -11.75
N ALA A 210 9.68 -5.31 -10.81
CA ALA A 210 9.36 -5.48 -9.39
C ALA A 210 7.85 -5.30 -9.13
N ILE A 211 7.22 -4.30 -9.75
CA ILE A 211 5.78 -4.09 -9.60
C ILE A 211 5.00 -5.29 -10.15
N GLN A 212 5.32 -5.77 -11.36
CA GLN A 212 4.63 -6.91 -11.98
C GLN A 212 4.78 -8.19 -11.16
N GLN A 213 5.95 -8.41 -10.57
CA GLN A 213 6.25 -9.61 -9.80
C GLN A 213 5.57 -9.62 -8.43
N PHE A 214 5.46 -8.47 -7.76
CA PHE A 214 4.92 -8.37 -6.40
C PHE A 214 3.44 -7.97 -6.34
N ALA A 215 2.89 -7.36 -7.39
CA ALA A 215 1.47 -7.01 -7.44
C ALA A 215 0.53 -8.20 -7.20
N PRO A 216 0.75 -9.41 -7.77
CA PRO A 216 -0.06 -10.58 -7.48
C PRO A 216 0.02 -11.01 -6.01
N ILE A 217 1.19 -10.93 -5.39
CA ILE A 217 1.40 -11.28 -3.97
C ILE A 217 0.60 -10.32 -3.09
N PHE A 218 0.72 -9.01 -3.31
CA PHE A 218 -0.04 -8.01 -2.55
C PHE A 218 -1.56 -8.13 -2.81
N THR A 219 -1.96 -8.49 -4.02
CA THR A 219 -3.37 -8.75 -4.37
C THR A 219 -3.96 -9.93 -3.59
N GLN A 220 -3.19 -11.01 -3.45
CA GLN A 220 -3.53 -12.15 -2.60
C GLN A 220 -3.61 -11.75 -1.12
N LEU A 221 -2.76 -10.82 -0.68
CA LEU A 221 -2.73 -10.31 0.70
C LEU A 221 -3.82 -9.28 1.01
N GLY A 222 -4.63 -8.86 0.05
CA GLY A 222 -5.71 -7.93 0.34
C GLY A 222 -5.73 -6.66 -0.49
N LEU A 223 -4.59 -6.29 -1.04
CA LEU A 223 -4.31 -4.97 -1.56
C LEU A 223 -4.57 -4.86 -3.06
N THR A 224 -4.61 -3.64 -3.56
CA THR A 224 -4.42 -3.37 -4.99
C THR A 224 -3.12 -2.61 -5.13
N VAL A 225 -2.26 -2.98 -6.08
CA VAL A 225 -1.05 -2.21 -6.35
C VAL A 225 -1.33 -1.21 -7.45
N SER A 226 -0.96 0.04 -7.21
CA SER A 226 -0.95 1.07 -8.25
C SER A 226 0.49 1.44 -8.56
N ALA A 227 0.86 1.36 -9.83
CA ALA A 227 2.11 1.95 -10.31
C ALA A 227 1.89 3.46 -10.43
N GLY A 228 2.61 4.26 -9.65
CA GLY A 228 2.50 5.71 -9.75
C GLY A 228 2.50 6.42 -8.40
N GLY A 229 3.52 7.25 -8.26
CA GLY A 229 3.76 8.23 -7.20
C GLY A 229 5.18 8.71 -7.46
N ALA A 230 5.39 10.00 -7.73
CA ALA A 230 6.74 10.54 -7.73
C ALA A 230 7.22 10.53 -6.28
N GLY A 231 8.37 9.90 -6.01
CA GLY A 231 8.92 9.79 -4.66
C GLY A 231 9.02 11.18 -4.03
N GLY A 232 8.10 11.48 -3.12
CA GLY A 232 8.24 12.61 -2.21
C GLY A 232 9.30 12.29 -1.17
N SER A 233 9.94 13.34 -0.64
CA SER A 233 10.99 13.30 0.39
C SER A 233 10.47 12.69 1.70
N LEU A 234 10.35 11.37 1.71
CA LEU A 234 10.07 10.53 2.87
C LEU A 234 11.41 10.04 3.47
N ASP A 235 12.38 10.94 3.59
CA ASP A 235 13.76 10.60 3.92
C ASP A 235 13.97 10.32 5.42
N SER A 236 12.98 10.67 6.25
CA SER A 236 13.04 10.53 7.69
C SER A 236 11.76 9.90 8.24
N ALA A 237 11.92 8.92 9.13
CA ALA A 237 10.84 8.34 9.91
C ALA A 237 10.36 9.25 11.07
N THR A 238 11.00 10.40 11.28
CA THR A 238 10.69 11.32 12.39
C THR A 238 9.56 12.28 12.00
N PRO A 239 8.58 12.52 12.88
CA PRO A 239 7.53 13.49 12.63
C PRO A 239 8.06 14.92 12.38
N ALA A 240 7.50 15.60 11.38
CA ALA A 240 7.77 16.98 11.03
C ALA A 240 7.44 17.93 12.19
N LYS A 241 8.18 19.02 12.34
CA LYS A 241 8.06 19.93 13.51
C LYS A 241 6.68 20.60 13.62
N ASP A 242 6.01 20.81 12.49
CA ASP A 242 4.70 21.45 12.35
C ASP A 242 3.53 20.45 12.32
N TRP A 243 3.76 19.19 12.76
CA TRP A 243 2.73 18.14 12.80
C TRP A 243 1.42 18.56 13.46
N ARG A 244 1.44 19.52 14.39
CA ARG A 244 0.27 20.02 15.14
C ARG A 244 -0.82 20.61 14.26
N THR A 245 -0.45 21.11 13.08
CA THR A 245 -1.39 21.69 12.11
C THR A 245 -1.64 20.79 10.90
N ALA A 246 -1.02 19.61 10.87
CA ALA A 246 -1.16 18.68 9.76
C ALA A 246 -2.49 17.91 9.82
N LEU A 247 -2.89 17.36 8.68
CA LEU A 247 -3.95 16.37 8.55
C LEU A 247 -5.31 16.89 9.02
N GLN A 248 -5.73 18.03 8.47
CA GLN A 248 -7.09 18.56 8.66
C GLN A 248 -8.13 17.59 8.10
N PRO A 249 -9.37 17.55 8.64
CA PRO A 249 -10.41 16.70 8.08
C PRO A 249 -10.62 16.98 6.57
N GLY A 250 -10.67 15.91 5.77
CA GLY A 250 -10.75 15.97 4.31
C GLY A 250 -9.41 16.02 3.58
N GLU A 251 -8.28 16.24 4.27
CA GLU A 251 -6.94 16.16 3.68
C GLU A 251 -6.53 14.71 3.41
N SER A 252 -5.69 14.51 2.39
CA SER A 252 -5.15 13.21 2.04
C SER A 252 -4.03 12.79 2.99
N VAL A 253 -3.98 11.49 3.28
CA VAL A 253 -3.08 10.88 4.24
C VAL A 253 -2.51 9.57 3.72
N ALA A 254 -1.24 9.32 4.02
CA ALA A 254 -0.54 8.11 3.64
C ALA A 254 -0.10 7.32 4.88
N ALA A 255 -0.47 6.04 4.93
CA ALA A 255 0.08 5.04 5.82
C ALA A 255 1.34 4.43 5.18
N VAL A 256 2.50 4.54 5.84
CA VAL A 256 3.80 4.27 5.23
C VAL A 256 4.29 2.86 5.56
N LEU A 257 4.57 2.06 4.52
CA LEU A 257 5.14 0.71 4.64
C LEU A 257 6.66 0.70 4.39
N VAL A 258 7.11 1.48 3.40
CA VAL A 258 8.53 1.68 3.07
C VAL A 258 8.76 3.18 2.81
N SER A 259 9.87 3.72 3.30
CA SER A 259 10.29 5.12 3.11
C SER A 259 11.78 5.22 2.75
N GLY A 260 12.21 6.33 2.14
CA GLY A 260 13.58 6.55 1.64
C GLY A 260 13.69 6.42 0.11
N ASP A 261 14.77 5.82 -0.39
CA ASP A 261 15.03 5.65 -1.84
C ASP A 261 13.95 4.83 -2.57
N MET A 262 13.18 4.05 -1.82
CA MET A 262 11.97 3.36 -2.27
C MET A 262 10.82 3.73 -1.34
N THR A 263 9.63 3.93 -1.88
CA THR A 263 8.45 4.20 -1.06
C THR A 263 7.31 3.26 -1.40
N MET A 264 6.60 2.82 -0.36
CA MET A 264 5.38 2.04 -0.46
C MET A 264 4.38 2.58 0.55
N THR A 265 3.26 3.12 0.07
CA THR A 265 2.29 3.80 0.94
C THR A 265 0.85 3.45 0.59
N GLY A 266 0.00 3.27 1.59
CA GLY A 266 -1.45 3.19 1.40
C GLY A 266 -2.10 4.55 1.61
N GLY A 267 -2.76 5.08 0.58
CA GLY A 267 -3.41 6.40 0.61
C GLY A 267 -4.87 6.37 1.07
N GLY A 268 -5.32 7.49 1.61
CA GLY A 268 -6.71 7.72 2.02
C GLY A 268 -6.96 9.18 2.41
N THR A 269 -8.00 9.42 3.20
CA THR A 269 -8.43 10.75 3.65
C THR A 269 -8.65 10.77 5.16
N ILE A 270 -8.34 11.90 5.81
CA ILE A 270 -8.63 12.13 7.23
C ILE A 270 -10.11 12.41 7.42
N THR A 271 -10.76 11.66 8.30
CA THR A 271 -12.15 11.88 8.70
C THR A 271 -12.27 12.89 9.83
N TYR A 272 -11.43 12.72 10.86
CA TYR A 272 -11.53 13.46 12.11
C TYR A 272 -10.14 13.77 12.65
N ASN A 273 -9.99 14.94 13.24
CA ASN A 273 -8.76 15.39 13.90
C ASN A 273 -9.14 16.27 15.10
N ASP A 274 -8.76 15.88 16.31
CA ASP A 274 -9.02 16.65 17.54
C ASP A 274 -7.85 17.58 17.95
N GLY A 275 -6.82 17.69 17.11
CA GLY A 275 -5.56 18.40 17.37
C GLY A 275 -4.42 17.48 17.80
N LYS A 276 -4.70 16.21 18.10
CA LYS A 276 -3.67 15.19 18.34
C LYS A 276 -4.04 13.83 17.76
N ARG A 277 -5.26 13.36 17.99
CA ARG A 277 -5.75 12.07 17.50
C ARG A 277 -6.47 12.27 16.18
N VAL A 278 -6.23 11.35 15.25
CA VAL A 278 -6.84 11.35 13.94
C VAL A 278 -7.52 10.03 13.62
N LEU A 279 -8.59 10.09 12.85
CA LEU A 279 -9.26 8.92 12.27
C LEU A 279 -9.26 9.03 10.75
N ALA A 280 -9.07 7.91 10.06
CA ALA A 280 -9.06 7.85 8.60
C ALA A 280 -9.66 6.54 8.07
N PHE A 281 -9.82 6.48 6.75
CA PHE A 281 -10.30 5.35 5.92
C PHE A 281 -11.76 4.97 6.11
N GLY A 282 -12.29 4.94 7.34
CA GLY A 282 -13.64 4.44 7.63
C GLY A 282 -13.80 2.93 7.41
N HIS A 283 -12.69 2.21 7.23
CA HIS A 283 -12.61 0.76 7.07
C HIS A 283 -11.17 0.31 7.46
N PRO A 284 -10.89 -0.99 7.61
CA PRO A 284 -9.54 -1.44 7.95
C PRO A 284 -8.61 -1.28 6.74
N MET A 285 -7.33 -1.00 6.99
CA MET A 285 -6.29 -1.13 5.98
C MET A 285 -5.90 -2.61 5.83
N PHE A 286 -5.57 -3.23 6.96
CA PHE A 286 -5.16 -4.63 7.06
C PHE A 286 -5.87 -5.40 8.18
N ASN A 287 -6.61 -4.68 9.04
CA ASN A 287 -7.21 -5.17 10.28
C ASN A 287 -6.16 -5.76 11.24
N LEU A 288 -5.03 -5.07 11.37
CA LEU A 288 -3.90 -5.51 12.22
C LEU A 288 -4.11 -5.22 13.71
N GLY A 289 -5.23 -4.65 14.15
CA GLY A 289 -5.42 -4.27 15.56
C GLY A 289 -4.43 -3.18 16.00
N PRO A 290 -3.84 -3.26 17.21
CA PRO A 290 -2.79 -2.34 17.62
C PRO A 290 -1.59 -2.40 16.67
N VAL A 291 -1.19 -1.27 16.12
CA VAL A 291 -0.12 -1.17 15.12
C VAL A 291 0.80 0.00 15.45
N ASN A 292 1.99 0.06 14.85
CA ASN A 292 2.87 1.22 14.96
C ASN A 292 3.44 1.52 13.57
N MET A 293 2.66 2.22 12.76
CA MET A 293 2.97 2.49 11.35
C MET A 293 3.09 4.00 11.13
N PRO A 294 4.10 4.51 10.43
CA PRO A 294 4.20 5.95 10.20
C PRO A 294 3.00 6.49 9.41
N LEU A 295 2.58 7.69 9.79
CA LEU A 295 1.49 8.43 9.16
C LEU A 295 2.05 9.72 8.56
N ALA A 296 1.86 9.90 7.26
CA ALA A 296 2.40 11.02 6.49
C ALA A 296 1.31 11.83 5.80
N LYS A 297 1.62 13.10 5.51
CA LYS A 297 0.82 13.93 4.61
C LYS A 297 0.92 13.40 3.18
N GLU A 298 -0.15 13.51 2.40
CA GLU A 298 -0.16 13.09 1.00
C GLU A 298 -0.62 14.25 0.09
N GLU A 299 0.12 14.50 -0.98
CA GLU A 299 -0.26 15.44 -2.04
C GLU A 299 -0.78 14.66 -3.25
N ILE A 300 -2.01 14.94 -3.66
CA ILE A 300 -2.65 14.28 -4.80
C ILE A 300 -2.21 14.95 -6.10
N ILE A 301 -1.47 14.23 -6.94
CA ILE A 301 -1.13 14.72 -8.29
C ILE A 301 -2.40 14.86 -9.12
N THR A 302 -3.24 13.82 -9.13
CA THR A 302 -4.50 13.79 -9.88
C THR A 302 -5.40 12.65 -9.41
N THR A 303 -6.70 12.75 -9.73
CA THR A 303 -7.68 11.68 -9.56
C THR A 303 -8.06 11.12 -10.92
N LEU A 304 -7.73 9.85 -11.16
CA LEU A 304 -8.07 9.16 -12.39
C LEU A 304 -9.54 8.72 -12.37
N ALA A 305 -10.31 9.26 -13.30
CA ALA A 305 -11.69 8.85 -13.54
C ALA A 305 -11.75 7.47 -14.19
N SER A 306 -12.55 6.57 -13.63
CA SER A 306 -12.82 5.26 -14.21
C SER A 306 -14.13 4.72 -13.64
N SER A 307 -14.96 4.09 -14.49
CA SER A 307 -16.15 3.37 -14.01
C SER A 307 -15.79 2.00 -13.42
N TYR A 308 -14.54 1.57 -13.57
CA TYR A 308 -14.03 0.29 -13.06
C TYR A 308 -13.21 0.46 -11.78
N GLN A 309 -12.14 1.25 -11.88
CA GLN A 309 -11.14 1.42 -10.82
C GLN A 309 -10.71 2.90 -10.75
N PRO A 310 -11.61 3.79 -10.31
CA PRO A 310 -11.24 5.18 -10.07
C PRO A 310 -10.21 5.22 -8.93
N THR A 311 -9.15 6.01 -9.06
CA THR A 311 -8.07 6.07 -8.07
C THR A 311 -7.41 7.43 -8.02
N LYS A 312 -7.01 7.86 -6.82
CA LYS A 312 -6.09 8.98 -6.64
C LYS A 312 -4.66 8.51 -6.88
N MET A 313 -3.86 9.36 -7.49
CA MET A 313 -2.40 9.22 -7.57
C MET A 313 -1.80 10.33 -6.72
N GLY A 314 -1.13 9.95 -5.65
CA GLY A 314 -0.57 10.87 -4.68
C GLY A 314 0.87 10.53 -4.32
N ASN A 315 1.56 11.54 -3.83
CA ASN A 315 2.89 11.43 -3.28
C ASN A 315 2.80 11.64 -1.78
N ALA A 316 3.22 10.64 -1.02
CA ALA A 316 3.45 10.83 0.40
C ALA A 316 4.63 11.79 0.60
N SER A 317 4.51 12.62 1.62
CA SER A 317 5.47 13.66 1.98
C SER A 317 5.93 13.45 3.41
N GLU A 318 6.06 14.51 4.21
CA GLU A 318 6.57 14.42 5.57
C GLU A 318 5.70 13.53 6.50
N ILE A 319 6.37 12.70 7.30
CA ILE A 319 5.73 11.95 8.39
C ILE A 319 5.32 12.98 9.45
N VAL A 320 4.12 12.83 10.00
CA VAL A 320 3.55 13.74 11.01
C VAL A 320 3.01 12.99 12.23
N GLY A 321 3.02 11.67 12.23
CA GLY A 321 2.55 10.87 13.34
C GLY A 321 2.67 9.37 13.09
N ALA A 322 1.88 8.61 13.84
CA ALA A 322 1.80 7.16 13.69
C ALA A 322 0.34 6.68 13.73
N VAL A 323 0.01 5.69 12.91
CA VAL A 323 -1.17 4.84 13.09
C VAL A 323 -0.92 3.93 14.28
N VAL A 324 -1.85 3.95 15.23
CA VAL A 324 -1.80 3.17 16.48
C VAL A 324 -2.84 2.06 16.51
N GLN A 325 -3.91 2.17 15.73
CA GLN A 325 -4.94 1.15 15.58
C GLN A 325 -5.35 0.99 14.12
N ASP A 326 -5.48 -0.25 13.67
CA ASP A 326 -6.07 -0.62 12.39
C ASP A 326 -7.20 -1.63 12.64
N ARG A 327 -8.45 -1.13 12.61
CA ARG A 327 -9.64 -1.86 13.03
C ARG A 327 -10.69 -1.87 11.94
N HIS A 328 -11.69 -2.73 12.14
CA HIS A 328 -12.80 -2.95 11.22
C HIS A 328 -13.54 -1.68 10.74
N SER A 329 -13.61 -0.61 11.52
CA SER A 329 -14.36 0.60 11.15
C SER A 329 -13.49 1.82 10.88
N ALA A 330 -12.20 1.79 11.17
CA ALA A 330 -11.28 2.90 10.93
C ALA A 330 -9.82 2.49 11.20
N ILE A 331 -8.90 3.31 10.69
CA ILE A 331 -7.57 3.44 11.29
C ILE A 331 -7.57 4.65 12.23
N ALA A 332 -6.89 4.54 13.38
CA ALA A 332 -6.66 5.64 14.31
C ALA A 332 -5.17 5.93 14.44
N GLY A 333 -4.81 7.22 14.50
CA GLY A 333 -3.44 7.66 14.63
C GLY A 333 -3.26 8.76 15.68
N GLU A 334 -2.01 8.95 16.10
CA GLU A 334 -1.57 10.05 16.94
C GLU A 334 -0.53 10.89 16.21
N LEU A 335 -0.81 12.18 16.07
CA LEU A 335 0.13 13.16 15.53
C LEU A 335 1.26 13.43 16.52
N GLY A 336 2.47 13.62 15.99
CA GLY A 336 3.71 13.79 16.76
C GLY A 336 4.31 12.51 17.33
N GLN A 337 3.59 11.38 17.27
CA GLN A 337 4.13 10.08 17.67
C GLN A 337 5.08 9.54 16.60
N THR A 338 6.24 9.03 17.01
CA THR A 338 7.18 8.38 16.11
C THR A 338 6.88 6.88 16.03
N ALA A 339 6.77 6.36 14.82
CA ALA A 339 6.67 4.92 14.57
C ALA A 339 8.06 4.31 14.39
N GLN A 340 8.30 3.14 14.99
CA GLN A 340 9.55 2.42 14.81
C GLN A 340 9.56 1.77 13.42
N MET A 341 10.65 1.97 12.69
CA MET A 341 10.94 1.30 11.43
C MET A 341 12.32 0.64 11.50
N ILE A 342 12.57 -0.31 10.61
CA ILE A 342 13.88 -0.95 10.45
C ILE A 342 14.66 -0.13 9.42
N PRO A 343 15.74 0.58 9.79
CA PRO A 343 16.59 1.21 8.81
C PRO A 343 17.40 0.14 8.09
N VAL A 344 17.39 0.19 6.76
CA VAL A 344 18.09 -0.73 5.88
C VAL A 344 19.03 0.06 4.99
N THR A 345 20.31 -0.33 5.00
CA THR A 345 21.32 0.14 4.05
C THR A 345 21.70 -1.02 3.15
N MET A 346 21.56 -0.83 1.84
CA MET A 346 21.84 -1.85 0.84
C MET A 346 22.91 -1.39 -0.14
N HIS A 347 24.04 -2.09 -0.13
CA HIS A 347 25.16 -1.87 -1.02
C HIS A 347 25.09 -2.87 -2.17
N VAL A 348 25.02 -2.40 -3.41
CA VAL A 348 25.00 -3.28 -4.58
C VAL A 348 26.18 -2.96 -5.49
N LYS A 349 27.04 -3.95 -5.74
CA LYS A 349 28.29 -3.80 -6.48
C LYS A 349 28.33 -4.76 -7.66
N SER A 350 28.57 -4.27 -8.87
CA SER A 350 28.87 -5.10 -10.04
C SER A 350 30.38 -5.21 -10.24
N TYR A 351 30.86 -6.41 -10.56
CA TYR A 351 32.27 -6.69 -10.81
C TYR A 351 32.50 -7.08 -12.27
N ASP A 352 33.71 -6.81 -12.76
CA ASP A 352 34.19 -7.37 -14.02
C ASP A 352 34.92 -8.71 -13.82
N ARG A 353 35.40 -9.32 -14.92
CA ARG A 353 36.12 -10.61 -14.87
C ARG A 353 37.48 -10.52 -14.17
N ALA A 354 38.03 -9.33 -14.00
CA ALA A 354 39.27 -9.09 -13.26
C ALA A 354 39.00 -8.85 -11.75
N ASN A 355 37.76 -9.03 -11.29
CA ASN A 355 37.29 -8.71 -9.93
C ASN A 355 37.43 -7.21 -9.56
N ALA A 356 37.47 -6.31 -10.55
CA ALA A 356 37.37 -4.88 -10.29
C ALA A 356 35.89 -4.45 -10.22
N VAL A 357 35.58 -3.52 -9.32
CA VAL A 357 34.24 -2.95 -9.20
C VAL A 357 33.96 -2.06 -10.42
N ARG A 358 32.92 -2.39 -11.18
CA ARG A 358 32.46 -1.63 -12.34
C ARG A 358 31.46 -0.55 -11.95
N LYS A 359 30.48 -0.91 -11.11
CA LYS A 359 29.50 0.03 -10.54
C LYS A 359 29.22 -0.32 -9.10
N ALA A 360 28.94 0.70 -8.31
CA ALA A 360 28.43 0.56 -6.95
C ALA A 360 27.22 1.50 -6.80
N ARG A 361 26.19 1.03 -6.10
CA ARG A 361 25.01 1.80 -5.73
C ARG A 361 24.64 1.47 -4.30
N ASP A 362 24.32 2.50 -3.54
CA ASP A 362 23.86 2.37 -2.17
C ASP A 362 22.40 2.84 -2.11
N PHE A 363 21.56 2.04 -1.45
CA PHE A 363 20.15 2.35 -1.22
C PHE A 363 19.90 2.45 0.29
N HIS A 364 19.16 3.47 0.68
CA HIS A 364 18.79 3.74 2.06
C HIS A 364 17.27 3.83 2.14
N PHE A 365 16.68 2.94 2.94
CA PHE A 365 15.25 2.91 3.13
C PHE A 365 14.90 2.37 4.51
N ASN A 366 13.69 2.66 4.97
CA ASN A 366 13.16 2.14 6.22
C ASN A 366 11.99 1.22 5.94
N VAL A 367 11.86 0.14 6.69
CA VAL A 367 10.79 -0.86 6.52
C VAL A 367 9.88 -0.92 7.74
N PHE A 368 8.57 -0.93 7.51
CA PHE A 368 7.55 -1.11 8.54
C PHE A 368 7.73 -2.44 9.29
N VAL A 369 7.59 -2.36 10.62
CA VAL A 369 7.77 -3.48 11.55
C VAL A 369 6.43 -4.16 11.82
N ASP A 370 6.22 -5.33 11.23
CA ASP A 370 5.09 -6.21 11.51
C ASP A 370 5.44 -7.67 11.17
N GLN A 371 4.93 -8.61 11.97
CA GLN A 371 5.23 -10.04 11.85
C GLN A 371 4.96 -10.61 10.45
N LYS A 372 3.90 -10.13 9.79
CA LYS A 372 3.52 -10.59 8.46
C LYS A 372 4.12 -9.72 7.37
N TRP A 373 4.12 -8.40 7.53
CA TRP A 373 4.49 -7.51 6.44
C TRP A 373 6.00 -7.36 6.26
N THR A 374 6.78 -7.31 7.33
CA THR A 374 8.24 -7.09 7.23
C THR A 374 8.92 -8.09 6.28
N PRO A 375 8.66 -9.41 6.33
CA PRO A 375 9.27 -10.36 5.40
C PRO A 375 8.99 -10.08 3.92
N TYR A 376 7.75 -9.73 3.58
CA TYR A 376 7.37 -9.41 2.19
C TYR A 376 7.98 -8.09 1.73
N LEU A 377 8.02 -7.08 2.59
CA LEU A 377 8.63 -5.78 2.28
C LEU A 377 10.14 -5.93 2.05
N MET A 378 10.84 -6.67 2.92
CA MET A 378 12.26 -6.96 2.77
C MET A 378 12.57 -7.73 1.48
N MET A 379 11.71 -8.69 1.11
CA MET A 379 11.81 -9.42 -0.15
C MET A 379 11.64 -8.49 -1.36
N ALA A 380 10.61 -7.62 -1.34
CA ALA A 380 10.32 -6.69 -2.42
C ALA A 380 11.43 -5.66 -2.64
N THR A 381 11.94 -5.06 -1.56
CA THR A 381 12.99 -4.03 -1.64
C THR A 381 14.33 -4.62 -2.09
N LEU A 382 14.68 -5.83 -1.66
CA LEU A 382 15.89 -6.51 -2.14
C LEU A 382 15.78 -6.85 -3.63
N PHE A 383 14.68 -7.45 -4.06
CA PHE A 383 14.48 -7.75 -5.49
C PHE A 383 14.61 -6.47 -6.33
N ASN A 384 13.89 -5.41 -5.95
CA ASN A 384 13.94 -4.14 -6.67
C ASN A 384 15.35 -3.57 -6.83
N SER A 385 16.13 -3.63 -5.74
CA SER A 385 17.49 -3.05 -5.70
C SER A 385 18.49 -3.78 -6.60
N ILE A 386 18.25 -5.06 -6.90
CA ILE A 386 19.20 -5.90 -7.67
C ILE A 386 18.71 -6.25 -9.08
N SER A 387 17.41 -6.15 -9.38
CA SER A 387 16.85 -6.45 -10.71
C SER A 387 17.11 -5.34 -11.74
N ASN A 388 17.23 -4.07 -11.32
CA ASN A 388 17.33 -2.93 -12.23
C ASN A 388 18.77 -2.47 -12.52
N LEU A 389 19.72 -3.40 -12.60
CA LEU A 389 21.10 -3.11 -12.91
C LEU A 389 21.37 -3.41 -14.39
N ASN A 390 21.66 -2.37 -15.18
CA ASN A 390 22.08 -2.47 -16.59
C ASN A 390 23.34 -3.34 -16.82
N ASP A 391 23.96 -3.83 -15.75
CA ASP A 391 25.10 -4.74 -15.77
C ASP A 391 24.68 -6.22 -15.64
N PHE A 392 23.37 -6.49 -15.74
CA PHE A 392 22.82 -7.84 -15.78
C PHE A 392 23.46 -8.65 -16.91
N SER A 393 24.00 -9.80 -16.54
CA SER A 393 24.32 -10.90 -17.45
C SER A 393 23.45 -12.07 -17.03
N GLU A 394 22.85 -12.80 -17.99
CA GLU A 394 22.06 -14.01 -17.70
C GLU A 394 22.85 -15.04 -16.88
N GLU A 395 24.19 -14.99 -16.94
CA GLU A 395 25.11 -15.87 -16.24
C GLU A 395 25.64 -15.30 -14.91
N ALA A 396 25.13 -14.14 -14.43
CA ALA A 396 25.66 -13.48 -13.25
C ALA A 396 25.32 -14.20 -11.94
N THR A 397 26.31 -14.36 -11.07
CA THR A 397 26.14 -14.88 -9.71
C THR A 397 26.00 -13.75 -8.71
N TYR A 398 25.01 -13.85 -7.82
CA TYR A 398 24.76 -12.89 -6.75
C TYR A 398 25.32 -13.44 -5.45
N ARG A 399 26.25 -12.73 -4.82
CA ARG A 399 26.75 -13.04 -3.48
C ARG A 399 26.23 -12.01 -2.50
N LEU A 400 25.47 -12.47 -1.51
CA LEU A 400 24.86 -11.64 -0.49
C LEU A 400 25.58 -11.83 0.86
N HIS A 401 25.92 -10.73 1.50
CA HIS A 401 26.36 -10.66 2.89
C HIS A 401 25.47 -9.65 3.62
N GLY A 402 24.69 -10.11 4.60
CA GLY A 402 23.84 -9.28 5.44
C GLY A 402 24.29 -9.31 6.89
N GLU A 403 24.21 -8.16 7.55
CA GLU A 403 24.44 -8.00 8.98
C GLU A 403 23.19 -7.39 9.62
N LEU A 404 22.59 -8.11 10.56
CA LEU A 404 21.42 -7.66 11.30
C LEU A 404 21.85 -7.27 12.71
N LYS A 405 21.65 -6.00 13.07
CA LYS A 405 21.86 -5.52 14.43
C LYS A 405 20.55 -5.67 15.21
N VAL A 406 20.56 -6.55 16.19
CA VAL A 406 19.40 -6.85 17.06
C VAL A 406 19.65 -6.26 18.44
N GLU A 407 18.64 -5.58 19.02
CA GLU A 407 18.74 -4.96 20.35
C GLU A 407 19.16 -6.01 21.40
N GLY A 408 20.24 -5.73 22.12
CA GLY A 408 20.72 -6.58 23.23
C GLY A 408 21.31 -7.92 22.82
N GLN A 409 21.58 -8.17 21.53
CA GLN A 409 22.15 -9.42 21.04
C GLN A 409 23.38 -9.21 20.15
N HIS A 410 24.11 -10.28 19.87
CA HIS A 410 25.17 -10.28 18.87
C HIS A 410 24.60 -10.07 17.46
N ARG A 411 25.41 -9.43 16.61
CA ARG A 411 25.10 -9.25 15.18
C ARG A 411 24.86 -10.60 14.53
N ILE A 412 23.74 -10.73 13.82
CA ILE A 412 23.43 -11.93 13.05
C ILE A 412 24.00 -11.73 11.65
N GLN A 413 24.91 -12.62 11.24
CA GLN A 413 25.48 -12.62 9.89
C GLN A 413 24.73 -13.61 9.00
N LEU A 414 24.34 -13.13 7.82
CA LEU A 414 23.64 -13.89 6.80
C LEU A 414 24.48 -13.88 5.54
N THR A 415 24.90 -15.06 5.07
CA THR A 415 25.66 -15.17 3.82
C THR A 415 25.04 -16.20 2.91
N THR A 416 24.87 -15.84 1.64
CA THR A 416 24.47 -16.79 0.61
C THR A 416 25.06 -16.40 -0.73
N MET A 417 25.06 -17.34 -1.66
CA MET A 417 25.43 -17.11 -3.05
C MET A 417 24.43 -17.83 -3.95
N GLN A 418 23.86 -17.10 -4.89
CA GLN A 418 22.87 -17.62 -5.82
C GLN A 418 23.37 -17.39 -7.24
N ALA A 419 23.63 -18.50 -7.95
CA ALA A 419 23.96 -18.49 -9.36
C ALA A 419 22.73 -18.91 -10.19
N PRO A 420 22.69 -18.61 -11.49
CA PRO A 420 21.62 -19.06 -12.38
C PRO A 420 21.50 -20.59 -12.36
N ALA A 421 20.27 -21.06 -12.21
CA ALA A 421 19.91 -22.48 -12.25
C ALA A 421 19.08 -22.77 -13.51
N GLU A 422 18.93 -24.04 -13.88
CA GLU A 422 18.06 -24.47 -14.98
C GLU A 422 16.57 -24.43 -14.55
N THR A 423 16.15 -23.29 -14.00
CA THR A 423 14.79 -23.03 -13.50
C THR A 423 14.21 -21.80 -14.17
N GLN A 424 12.89 -21.74 -14.31
CA GLN A 424 12.19 -20.57 -14.88
C GLN A 424 12.18 -19.34 -13.94
N ILE A 425 12.59 -19.50 -12.68
CA ILE A 425 12.61 -18.41 -11.69
C ILE A 425 13.91 -17.61 -11.85
N PRO A 426 13.86 -16.28 -12.05
CA PRO A 426 15.05 -15.44 -12.12
C PRO A 426 15.89 -15.52 -10.84
N THR A 427 17.22 -15.53 -10.99
CA THR A 427 18.18 -15.56 -9.87
C THR A 427 17.94 -14.46 -8.82
N PRO A 428 17.65 -13.19 -9.20
CA PRO A 428 17.25 -12.15 -8.25
C PRO A 428 16.05 -12.53 -7.37
N MET A 429 15.04 -13.20 -7.95
CA MET A 429 13.84 -13.62 -7.23
C MET A 429 14.15 -14.75 -6.23
N LEU A 430 15.03 -15.69 -6.59
CA LEU A 430 15.48 -16.73 -5.67
C LEU A 430 16.23 -16.13 -4.47
N LEU A 431 17.13 -15.17 -4.72
CA LEU A 431 17.86 -14.49 -3.65
C LEU A 431 16.93 -13.66 -2.75
N ALA A 432 16.00 -12.91 -3.36
CA ALA A 432 14.99 -12.15 -2.64
C ALA A 432 14.09 -13.07 -1.79
N GLY A 433 13.65 -14.20 -2.32
CA GLY A 433 12.86 -15.19 -1.60
C GLY A 433 13.63 -15.79 -0.42
N TRP A 434 14.92 -16.09 -0.59
CA TRP A 434 15.77 -16.56 0.51
C TRP A 434 15.90 -15.49 1.61
N TRP A 435 16.08 -14.23 1.24
CA TRP A 435 16.13 -13.10 2.17
C TRP A 435 14.81 -12.95 2.93
N GLY A 436 13.68 -12.93 2.23
CA GLY A 436 12.35 -12.91 2.83
C GLY A 436 12.12 -14.06 3.81
N ASP A 437 12.54 -15.29 3.47
CA ASP A 437 12.46 -16.45 4.38
C ASP A 437 13.25 -16.25 5.68
N LYS A 438 14.42 -15.61 5.65
CA LYS A 438 15.18 -15.32 6.88
C LYS A 438 14.43 -14.37 7.81
N PHE A 439 13.84 -13.31 7.25
CA PHE A 439 12.98 -12.41 8.02
C PHE A 439 11.71 -13.11 8.49
N ASN A 440 11.10 -13.97 7.67
CA ASN A 440 9.94 -14.76 8.08
C ASN A 440 10.25 -15.64 9.30
N ARG A 441 11.36 -16.38 9.28
CA ARG A 441 11.80 -17.20 10.44
C ARG A 441 12.08 -16.35 11.67
N LEU A 442 12.66 -15.16 11.47
CA LEU A 442 12.98 -14.24 12.54
C LEU A 442 11.71 -13.62 13.17
N PHE A 443 10.70 -13.27 12.38
CA PHE A 443 9.49 -12.58 12.85
C PHE A 443 8.36 -13.53 13.30
N VAL A 444 8.31 -14.77 12.78
CA VAL A 444 7.32 -15.80 13.17
C VAL A 444 7.80 -16.64 14.36
N ASN A 445 8.94 -16.28 14.97
CA ASN A 445 9.50 -17.01 16.10
C ASN A 445 8.55 -17.05 17.31
N SER A 446 8.65 -18.10 18.14
CA SER A 446 7.75 -18.32 19.27
C SER A 446 8.08 -17.54 20.55
N ASN A 447 9.17 -16.76 20.54
CA ASN A 447 9.61 -15.97 21.68
C ASN A 447 9.06 -14.54 21.55
N LYS A 448 9.93 -13.55 21.41
CA LYS A 448 9.57 -12.14 21.28
C LYS A 448 9.80 -11.64 19.86
N LEU A 449 9.00 -10.64 19.46
CA LEU A 449 9.27 -9.87 18.24
C LEU A 449 10.70 -9.29 18.33
N PRO A 450 11.58 -9.58 17.37
CA PRO A 450 12.92 -9.05 17.40
C PRO A 450 12.90 -7.55 17.11
N LYS A 451 13.64 -6.78 17.91
CA LYS A 451 13.87 -5.37 17.64
C LYS A 451 15.16 -5.23 16.85
N LEU A 452 15.00 -4.91 15.57
CA LEU A 452 16.12 -4.65 14.67
C LEU A 452 16.47 -3.17 14.72
N ASP A 453 17.69 -2.86 15.16
CA ASP A 453 18.22 -1.49 15.19
C ASP A 453 18.62 -1.04 13.79
N ALA A 454 19.17 -1.96 12.99
CA ALA A 454 19.62 -1.71 11.63
C ALA A 454 19.84 -3.03 10.87
N VAL A 455 19.71 -2.94 9.55
CA VAL A 455 20.07 -4.01 8.61
C VAL A 455 21.04 -3.44 7.58
N ASP A 456 22.25 -3.98 7.53
CA ASP A 456 23.24 -3.69 6.49
C ASP A 456 23.30 -4.89 5.56
N VAL A 457 23.21 -4.68 4.26
CA VAL A 457 23.29 -5.78 3.29
C VAL A 457 24.09 -5.37 2.07
N SER A 458 25.09 -6.19 1.75
CA SER A 458 25.91 -6.07 0.56
C SER A 458 25.58 -7.19 -0.43
N VAL A 459 25.34 -6.83 -1.69
CA VAL A 459 25.13 -7.77 -2.80
C VAL A 459 26.16 -7.51 -3.88
N ASP A 460 27.04 -8.49 -4.09
CA ASP A 460 28.02 -8.49 -5.17
C ASP A 460 27.46 -9.26 -6.38
N LEU A 461 27.45 -8.62 -7.55
CA LEU A 461 27.12 -9.23 -8.84
C LEU A 461 28.43 -9.61 -9.54
N LEU A 462 28.66 -10.92 -9.65
CA LEU A 462 29.84 -11.51 -10.26
C LEU A 462 29.51 -11.92 -11.70
N PRO A 463 30.33 -11.60 -12.71
CA PRO A 463 30.00 -11.76 -14.13
C PRO A 463 30.22 -13.18 -14.65
N GLU A 464 30.10 -14.18 -13.78
CA GLU A 464 30.30 -15.58 -14.10
C GLU A 464 29.37 -16.46 -13.27
N ARG A 465 28.97 -17.60 -13.84
CA ARG A 465 28.13 -18.59 -13.19
C ARG A 465 28.96 -19.47 -12.27
N ARG A 466 28.93 -19.19 -10.96
CA ARG A 466 29.63 -19.95 -9.92
C ARG A 466 28.71 -21.01 -9.33
N ILE A 467 28.53 -22.10 -10.07
CA ILE A 467 27.79 -23.28 -9.60
C ILE A 467 28.61 -24.54 -9.83
N ALA A 468 28.51 -25.50 -8.90
CA ALA A 468 29.10 -26.81 -9.05
C ALA A 468 28.19 -27.90 -8.47
N GLN A 469 28.15 -29.06 -9.12
CA GLN A 469 27.48 -30.24 -8.61
C GLN A 469 28.46 -31.07 -7.76
N ILE A 470 27.99 -31.57 -6.62
CA ILE A 470 28.74 -32.56 -5.84
C ILE A 470 28.60 -33.92 -6.57
N GLU A 471 29.68 -34.41 -7.17
CA GLU A 471 29.68 -35.74 -7.82
C GLU A 471 29.84 -36.85 -6.77
N SER A 472 30.70 -36.61 -5.78
CA SER A 472 30.98 -37.57 -4.72
C SER A 472 31.65 -36.89 -3.53
N ALA A 473 31.43 -37.45 -2.34
CA ALA A 473 32.09 -37.04 -1.11
C ALA A 473 32.56 -38.29 -0.36
N PHE A 474 33.81 -38.29 0.11
CA PHE A 474 34.44 -39.41 0.79
C PHE A 474 35.12 -38.95 2.07
N ILE A 475 35.02 -39.79 3.09
CA ILE A 475 35.81 -39.70 4.32
C ILE A 475 36.80 -40.85 4.35
N ALA A 476 38.00 -40.59 4.89
CA ALA A 476 39.05 -41.61 4.93
C ALA A 476 38.71 -42.76 5.90
N ASP A 477 38.00 -42.45 6.97
CA ASP A 477 37.53 -43.42 7.96
C ASP A 477 36.02 -43.23 8.17
N ASN A 478 35.28 -44.33 8.22
CA ASN A 478 33.85 -44.35 8.51
C ASN A 478 33.56 -44.33 10.03
N LYS A 479 34.60 -44.41 10.86
CA LYS A 479 34.54 -44.20 12.31
C LYS A 479 35.00 -42.79 12.63
N VAL A 480 34.11 -41.99 13.18
CA VAL A 480 34.38 -40.60 13.58
C VAL A 480 34.15 -40.44 15.08
N THR A 481 34.95 -39.60 15.72
CA THR A 481 34.79 -39.31 17.15
C THR A 481 33.93 -38.07 17.33
N ALA A 482 32.98 -38.12 18.26
CA ALA A 482 32.17 -36.95 18.59
C ALA A 482 33.07 -35.78 19.01
N GLY A 483 32.80 -34.58 18.50
CA GLY A 483 33.58 -33.38 18.79
C GLY A 483 34.85 -33.18 17.94
N THR A 484 35.27 -34.15 17.13
CA THR A 484 36.44 -33.99 16.23
C THR A 484 36.08 -33.37 14.89
N GLU A 485 37.07 -32.83 14.18
CA GLU A 485 36.94 -32.45 12.77
C GLU A 485 37.37 -33.59 11.86
N VAL A 486 36.55 -33.88 10.85
CA VAL A 486 36.80 -34.95 9.89
C VAL A 486 37.03 -34.32 8.51
N PRO A 487 38.17 -34.59 7.85
CA PRO A 487 38.40 -34.13 6.50
C PRO A 487 37.54 -34.94 5.53
N VAL A 488 36.62 -34.25 4.86
CA VAL A 488 35.78 -34.79 3.80
C VAL A 488 36.37 -34.36 2.46
N LYS A 489 36.81 -35.31 1.65
CA LYS A 489 37.18 -35.06 0.26
C LYS A 489 35.92 -34.99 -0.58
N VAL A 490 35.69 -33.84 -1.19
CA VAL A 490 34.53 -33.57 -2.06
C VAL A 490 35.02 -33.34 -3.47
N PHE A 491 34.45 -34.10 -4.41
CA PHE A 491 34.65 -33.91 -5.83
C PHE A 491 33.49 -33.11 -6.39
N LEU A 492 33.82 -31.96 -6.97
CA LEU A 492 32.87 -31.03 -7.53
C LEU A 492 33.01 -30.97 -9.06
N ARG A 493 31.89 -30.83 -9.76
CA ARG A 493 31.84 -30.56 -11.20
C ARG A 493 31.25 -29.16 -11.42
N PRO A 494 32.07 -28.13 -11.70
CA PRO A 494 31.59 -26.82 -12.11
C PRO A 494 30.79 -26.90 -13.41
N TYR A 495 29.87 -25.96 -13.63
CA TYR A 495 29.13 -25.89 -14.90
C TYR A 495 30.09 -25.74 -16.09
N ARG A 496 30.07 -26.71 -17.01
CA ARG A 496 30.99 -26.79 -18.16
C ARG A 496 32.49 -26.73 -17.79
N GLY A 497 32.86 -27.14 -16.57
CA GLY A 497 34.24 -27.15 -16.09
C GLY A 497 34.76 -28.56 -15.76
N ASP A 498 36.07 -28.65 -15.58
CA ASP A 498 36.74 -29.89 -15.16
C ASP A 498 36.44 -30.26 -13.71
N ARG A 499 36.53 -31.55 -13.40
CA ARG A 499 36.36 -32.07 -12.04
C ARG A 499 37.42 -31.45 -11.13
N MET A 500 36.98 -30.94 -9.98
CA MET A 500 37.86 -30.36 -8.98
C MET A 500 37.74 -31.09 -7.65
N GLU A 501 38.87 -31.27 -6.95
CA GLU A 501 38.91 -31.82 -5.59
C GLU A 501 38.99 -30.67 -4.57
N ARG A 502 38.20 -30.79 -3.50
CA ARG A 502 38.25 -29.92 -2.31
C ARG A 502 38.24 -30.78 -1.06
N THR A 503 39.04 -30.41 -0.07
CA THR A 503 38.96 -31.01 1.27
C THR A 503 38.25 -30.02 2.20
N LEU A 504 37.15 -30.47 2.79
CA LEU A 504 36.35 -29.69 3.75
C LEU A 504 36.46 -30.34 5.12
N ASN A 505 36.79 -29.57 6.16
CA ASN A 505 36.79 -30.07 7.53
C ASN A 505 35.37 -29.93 8.10
N VAL A 506 34.73 -31.06 8.39
CA VAL A 506 33.39 -31.10 8.97
C VAL A 506 33.52 -31.39 10.47
N LYS A 507 33.01 -30.47 11.30
CA LYS A 507 32.99 -30.64 12.75
C LYS A 507 31.85 -31.58 13.16
N ILE A 508 32.20 -32.69 13.80
CA ILE A 508 31.24 -33.65 14.33
C ILE A 508 30.66 -33.11 15.65
N PRO A 509 29.33 -33.07 15.83
CA PRO A 509 28.73 -32.62 17.08
C PRO A 509 29.25 -33.41 18.29
N ALA A 510 29.59 -32.70 19.37
CA ALA A 510 30.11 -33.34 20.60
C ALA A 510 29.08 -34.27 21.27
N GLY A 511 27.78 -34.04 21.04
CA GLY A 511 26.68 -34.85 21.56
C GLY A 511 26.22 -35.97 20.64
N LEU A 512 26.96 -36.30 19.57
CA LEU A 512 26.56 -37.36 18.64
C LEU A 512 26.62 -38.72 19.35
N ALA A 513 25.48 -39.41 19.43
CA ALA A 513 25.42 -40.75 20.03
C ALA A 513 26.19 -41.76 19.17
N ARG A 514 26.72 -42.80 19.81
CA ARG A 514 27.41 -43.90 19.12
C ARG A 514 26.39 -44.68 18.28
N GLY A 515 26.65 -44.81 16.98
CA GLY A 515 25.83 -45.53 16.00
C GLY A 515 26.69 -46.44 15.14
#